data_AF-W2P9W2-F1
#
_entry.id   AF-W2P9W2-F1
#
_cell.length_a   1.000
_cell.length_b   1.000
_cell.length_c   1.000
_cell.angle_alpha   90.00
_cell.angle_beta   90.00
_cell.angle_gamma   90.00
#
_symmetry.space_group_name_H-M   'P 1'
#
loop_
_entity.id
_entity.type
_entity.pdbx_description
1 polymer ?
#
loop_
_entity_poly.entity_id
_entity_poly.type
_entity_poly.pdbx_seq_one_letter_code
_entity_poly.pdbx_strand_id
1 'polypeptide(L)' 'MTKLTGSANYKLSEVQRMLTLVAKFLPLGKDEWKRLANSYNSNRGRGIAERDYESLQRKFKMLYSTRKPTVWLICLRT' A
#
# COMPACT_ATOMS: atom_id res chain seq x y z
N MET A 1 -9.32 16.84 -19.03
CA MET A 1 -8.40 17.21 -17.93
C MET A 1 -8.76 16.41 -16.69
N THR A 2 -8.06 15.32 -16.43
CA THR A 2 -8.25 14.53 -15.20
C THR A 2 -7.75 15.35 -14.02
N LYS A 3 -8.68 15.83 -13.20
CA LYS A 3 -8.36 16.45 -11.91
C LYS A 3 -7.53 15.45 -11.11
N LEU A 4 -6.22 15.69 -11.01
CA LEU A 4 -5.37 15.08 -9.98
C LEU A 4 -5.75 15.74 -8.65
N THR A 5 -6.96 15.46 -8.17
CA THR A 5 -7.37 15.83 -6.82
C THR A 5 -6.40 15.15 -5.88
N GLY A 6 -5.58 15.98 -5.22
CA GLY A 6 -4.58 15.58 -4.26
C GLY A 6 -5.17 14.62 -3.25
N SER A 7 -4.92 13.32 -3.47
CA SER A 7 -5.25 12.26 -2.56
C SER A 7 -4.17 12.21 -1.49
N ALA A 8 -4.19 13.20 -0.59
CA ALA A 8 -3.53 13.12 0.71
C ALA A 8 -4.29 12.13 1.64
N ASN A 9 -4.68 10.96 1.11
CA ASN A 9 -5.57 10.01 1.79
C ASN A 9 -4.83 8.97 2.64
N TYR A 10 -3.53 8.79 2.42
CA TYR A 10 -2.72 7.85 3.18
C TYR A 10 -1.63 8.61 3.92
N LYS A 11 -1.63 8.53 5.25
CA LYS A 11 -0.50 8.98 6.07
C LYS A 11 0.74 8.13 5.78
N LEU A 12 1.93 8.66 6.04
CA LEU A 12 3.18 7.91 5.82
C LEU A 12 3.18 6.58 6.60
N SER A 13 2.66 6.57 7.83
CA SER A 13 2.51 5.36 8.64
C SER A 13 1.58 4.31 8.01
N GLU A 14 0.51 4.75 7.34
CA GLU A 14 -0.39 3.87 6.59
C GLU A 14 0.29 3.28 5.35
N VAL A 15 1.07 4.09 4.63
CA VAL A 15 1.86 3.60 3.48
C VAL A 15 2.92 2.60 3.94
N GLN A 16 3.66 2.91 5.00
CA GLN A 16 4.70 2.01 5.52
C GLN A 16 4.10 0.67 5.95
N ARG A 17 2.99 0.70 6.70
CA ARG A 17 2.25 -0.49 7.09
C ARG A 17 1.78 -1.31 5.88
N MET A 18 1.23 -0.65 4.86
CA MET A 18 0.84 -1.31 3.62
C MET A 18 2.04 -2.01 2.96
N LEU A 19 3.19 -1.34 2.85
CA LEU A 19 4.39 -1.92 2.26
C LEU A 19 4.94 -3.10 3.06
N THR A 20 4.94 -3.03 4.41
CA THR A 20 5.31 -4.15 5.27
C THR A 20 4.42 -5.36 5.03
N LEU A 21 3.11 -5.16 4.88
CA LEU A 21 2.18 -6.26 4.60
C LEU A 21 2.33 -6.80 3.18
N VAL A 22 2.57 -5.94 2.17
CA VAL A 22 2.86 -6.38 0.81
C VAL A 22 4.13 -7.23 0.76
N ALA A 23 5.18 -6.85 1.50
CA ALA A 23 6.41 -7.63 1.60
C ALA A 23 6.18 -8.98 2.31
N LYS A 24 5.26 -9.03 3.29
CA LYS A 24 4.92 -10.26 4.04
C LYS A 24 4.04 -11.23 3.24
N PHE A 25 3.01 -10.72 2.56
CA PHE A 25 2.01 -11.54 1.87
C PHE A 25 2.32 -11.78 0.39
N LEU A 26 3.23 -11.00 -0.21
CA LEU A 26 3.58 -11.05 -1.63
C LEU A 26 2.34 -11.23 -2.53
N PRO A 27 1.41 -10.27 -2.53
CA PRO A 27 0.10 -10.45 -3.14
C PRO A 27 0.18 -10.49 -4.67
N LEU A 28 0.37 -11.70 -5.22
CA LEU A 28 0.40 -11.98 -6.66
C LEU A 28 -0.99 -11.96 -7.31
N GLY A 29 -2.03 -12.21 -6.51
CA GLY A 29 -3.41 -12.39 -6.98
C GLY A 29 -4.45 -11.72 -6.08
N LYS A 30 -5.69 -11.66 -6.58
CA LYS A 30 -6.82 -10.97 -5.93
C LYS A 30 -7.06 -11.46 -4.50
N ASP A 31 -6.99 -12.77 -4.26
CA ASP A 31 -7.30 -13.32 -2.93
C ASP A 31 -6.21 -13.00 -1.90
N GLU A 32 -4.95 -12.90 -2.32
CA GLU A 32 -3.88 -12.42 -1.44
C GLU A 32 -4.03 -10.93 -1.13
N TRP A 33 -4.50 -10.12 -2.10
CA TRP A 33 -4.87 -8.72 -1.83
C TRP A 33 -6.01 -8.59 -0.83
N LYS A 34 -7.03 -9.47 -0.88
CA LYS A 34 -8.11 -9.51 0.12
C LYS A 34 -7.59 -9.90 1.51
N ARG A 35 -6.74 -10.93 1.60
CA ARG A 35 -6.09 -11.33 2.86
C ARG A 35 -5.25 -10.22 3.45
N LEU A 36 -4.49 -9.50 2.61
CA LEU A 36 -3.74 -8.32 3.02
C LEU A 36 -4.67 -7.23 3.55
N ALA A 37 -5.77 -6.93 2.87
CA ALA A 37 -6.74 -5.93 3.32
C ALA A 37 -7.35 -6.29 4.68
N ASN A 38 -7.72 -7.56 4.87
CA ASN A 38 -8.17 -8.07 6.16
C ASN A 38 -7.10 -7.83 7.24
N SER A 39 -5.86 -8.23 7.01
CA SER A 39 -4.75 -8.02 7.96
C SER A 39 -4.47 -6.53 8.22
N TYR A 40 -4.57 -5.69 7.18
CA TYR A 40 -4.43 -4.24 7.28
C TYR A 40 -5.49 -3.66 8.21
N ASN A 41 -6.75 -4.10 8.10
CA ASN A 41 -7.88 -3.61 8.89
C ASN A 41 -7.98 -4.27 10.30
N SER A 42 -7.51 -5.50 10.51
CA SER A 42 -7.63 -6.21 11.79
C SER A 42 -6.87 -5.56 12.96
N ASN A 43 -5.69 -5.00 12.71
CA ASN A 43 -4.84 -4.40 13.76
C ASN A 43 -4.88 -2.86 13.75
N ARG A 44 -6.04 -2.29 13.41
CA ARG A 44 -6.16 -0.86 13.14
C ARG A 44 -6.27 -0.05 14.43
N GLY A 45 -5.38 0.94 14.63
CA GLY A 45 -5.51 1.90 15.72
C GLY A 45 -6.75 2.80 15.53
N ARG A 46 -7.29 3.36 16.63
CA ARG A 46 -8.42 4.31 16.55
C ARG A 46 -8.05 5.48 15.63
N GLY A 47 -8.90 5.76 14.65
CA GLY A 47 -8.74 6.89 13.72
C GLY A 47 -8.03 6.60 12.40
N ILE A 48 -7.66 5.35 12.11
CA ILE A 48 -7.29 4.94 10.75
C ILE A 48 -8.57 4.54 10.00
N ALA A 49 -8.69 4.93 8.73
CA ALA A 49 -9.84 4.59 7.91
C ALA A 49 -9.79 3.12 7.44
N GLU A 50 -10.96 2.53 7.22
CA GLU A 50 -11.04 1.22 6.56
C GLU A 50 -10.63 1.34 5.10
N ARG A 51 -9.88 0.35 4.61
CA ARG A 51 -9.42 0.31 3.23
C ARG A 51 -9.76 -1.02 2.58
N ASP A 52 -10.41 -0.92 1.42
CA ASP A 52 -10.64 -2.05 0.53
C ASP A 52 -9.35 -2.51 -0.15
N TYR A 53 -9.32 -3.78 -0.55
CA TYR A 53 -8.18 -4.35 -1.26
C TYR A 53 -7.88 -3.59 -2.56
N GLU A 54 -8.90 -3.09 -3.26
CA GLU A 54 -8.73 -2.32 -4.52
C GLU A 54 -8.05 -0.98 -4.27
N SER A 55 -8.39 -0.32 -3.16
CA SER A 55 -7.78 0.93 -2.75
C SER A 55 -6.30 0.75 -2.41
N LEU A 56 -5.96 -0.31 -1.67
CA LEU A 56 -4.58 -0.68 -1.33
C LEU A 56 -3.78 -1.04 -2.58
N GLN A 57 -4.34 -1.88 -3.45
CA GLN A 57 -3.71 -2.29 -4.70
C GLN A 57 -3.46 -1.10 -5.64
N ARG A 58 -4.43 -0.20 -5.79
CA ARG A 58 -4.28 1.01 -6.60
C ARG A 58 -3.19 1.91 -6.03
N LYS A 59 -3.14 2.11 -4.71
CA LYS A 59 -2.11 2.92 -4.05
C LYS A 59 -0.72 2.30 -4.24
N PHE A 60 -0.58 0.99 -4.06
CA PHE A 60 0.68 0.28 -4.30
C PHE A 60 1.15 0.41 -5.75
N LYS A 61 0.25 0.17 -6.72
CA LYS A 61 0.55 0.35 -8.16
C LYS A 61 1.00 1.77 -8.46
N MET A 62 0.32 2.78 -7.90
CA MET A 62 0.78 4.18 -8.05
C MET A 62 2.18 4.37 -7.47
N LEU A 63 2.47 3.91 -6.25
CA LEU A 63 3.80 4.04 -5.65
C LEU A 63 4.91 3.39 -6.49
N TYR A 64 4.63 2.21 -7.05
CA TYR A 64 5.56 1.49 -7.91
C TYR A 64 5.73 2.17 -9.28
N SER A 65 4.63 2.58 -9.92
CA SER A 65 4.66 3.27 -11.22
C SER A 65 5.29 4.67 -11.17
N THR A 66 5.19 5.37 -10.03
CA THR A 66 5.81 6.69 -9.86
C THR A 66 7.31 6.58 -9.56
N ARG A 67 7.79 5.43 -9.09
CA ARG A 67 9.21 5.15 -8.81
C ARG A 67 9.79 4.20 -9.85
N LYS A 68 10.12 4.72 -11.04
CA LYS A 68 11.18 4.11 -11.86
C LYS A 68 12.53 4.16 -11.10
N PRO A 69 13.46 3.22 -11.39
CA PRO A 69 14.26 2.59 -10.36
C PRO A 69 15.70 3.13 -10.34
N THR A 70 16.05 3.91 -9.33
CA THR A 70 17.47 4.14 -9.01
C THR A 70 17.79 3.88 -7.54
N VAL A 71 16.80 3.87 -6.65
CA VAL A 71 17.04 3.86 -5.20
C VAL A 71 16.50 2.59 -4.49
N TRP A 72 15.72 1.74 -5.17
CA TRP A 72 15.18 0.52 -4.56
C TRP A 72 16.20 -0.60 -4.32
N LEU A 73 17.40 -0.53 -4.92
CA LEU A 73 18.48 -1.50 -4.65
C LEU A 73 19.19 -1.28 -3.30
N ILE A 74 18.98 -0.16 -2.62
CA ILE A 74 19.73 0.17 -1.39
C ILE A 74 18.95 -0.21 -0.12
N CYS A 75 17.62 -0.21 -0.13
CA CYS A 75 16.84 -0.45 1.11
C CYS A 75 16.41 -1.91 1.35
N LEU A 76 16.69 -2.86 0.46
CA LEU A 76 16.30 -4.28 0.67
C LEU A 76 17.47 -5.17 1.15
N ARG A 77 18.63 -4.58 1.48
CA ARG A 77 19.82 -5.33 1.86
C ARG A 77 20.57 -4.71 3.04
N THR A 78 19.89 -4.59 4.18
CA THR A 78 20.51 -4.50 5.52
C THR A 78 19.59 -5.15 6.53
#